data_AF-A0A1H8E5X2-F1
#
_entry.id   AF-A0A1H8E5X2-F1
#
_cell.length_a   1.000
_cell.length_b   1.000
_cell.length_c   1.000
_cell.angle_alpha   90.00
_cell.angle_beta   90.00
_cell.angle_gamma   90.00
#
_symmetry.space_group_name_H-M   'P 1'
#
loop_
_entity.id
_entity.type
_entity.pdbx_description
1 polymer ?
#
loop_
_entity_poly.entity_id
_entity_poly.type
_entity_poly.pdbx_seq_one_letter_code
_entity_poly.pdbx_strand_id
1 'polypeptide(L)'
;MNVNTALVRRKIQSKDLKMESVTVGNLSRTTIVIAYIHGVAQESVVEEVRNRIRKVRIDTVLSGNVIEEFIEDQPFTVFPQVQKSERPDIVASSLAERKVAIFIDGNPLVLIVPCTLWTAFQSADDYYERFIYASFTRWLRMLLIFTSLFLPSFYVAITTFHPQLIPTNLLLSIASAREGVPFPAVIEALLMEFLFEGLREAGIRMPRQTGSAISIVGAIVIGQAAVQAGIVSAPMVIVVSVTGIASLVTPRYNMGIAFRMLRFPMLICSGMFGLYGITMASLFLLIHLTNLESFGVPYLSPVAPMERSKLRDIFIRAPWWTIRTQPSGKQGGESK
;
A
#
# COMPACT_ATOMS: atom_id res chain seq x y z
N MET A 1 4.44 8.67 24.36
CA MET A 1 4.32 7.20 24.44
C MET A 1 3.20 6.67 25.36
N ASN A 2 3.16 7.07 26.65
CA ASN A 2 2.27 6.46 27.68
C ASN A 2 0.77 6.43 27.32
N VAL A 3 0.27 7.46 26.66
CA VAL A 3 -1.13 7.53 26.22
C VAL A 3 -1.42 6.42 25.19
N ASN A 4 -0.54 6.25 24.20
CA ASN A 4 -0.71 5.27 23.13
C ASN A 4 -0.71 3.83 23.67
N THR A 5 0.23 3.51 24.56
CA THR A 5 0.30 2.18 25.20
C THR A 5 -0.91 1.93 26.11
N ALA A 6 -1.37 2.94 26.85
CA ALA A 6 -2.59 2.84 27.67
C ALA A 6 -3.86 2.63 26.83
N LEU A 7 -4.00 3.30 25.68
CA LEU A 7 -5.14 3.11 24.76
C LEU A 7 -5.20 1.68 24.21
N VAL A 8 -4.05 1.08 23.89
CA VAL A 8 -3.98 -0.33 23.46
C VAL A 8 -4.27 -1.27 24.62
N ARG A 9 -3.76 -0.99 25.83
CA ARG A 9 -4.05 -1.77 27.05
C ARG A 9 -5.53 -1.76 27.43
N ARG A 10 -6.24 -0.64 27.17
CA ARG A 10 -7.71 -0.56 27.38
C ARG A 10 -8.47 -1.50 26.46
N LYS A 11 -7.99 -1.73 25.23
CA LYS A 11 -8.59 -2.64 24.26
C LYS A 11 -8.22 -4.10 24.51
N ILE A 12 -6.97 -4.38 24.93
CA ILE A 12 -6.48 -5.72 25.24
C ILE A 12 -6.10 -5.78 26.73
N GLN A 13 -7.01 -6.32 27.54
CA GLN A 13 -6.83 -6.42 29.00
C GLN A 13 -6.12 -7.72 29.43
N SER A 14 -5.63 -8.54 28.49
CA SER A 14 -4.93 -9.79 28.81
C SER A 14 -3.59 -9.55 29.50
N LYS A 15 -3.23 -10.45 30.43
CA LYS A 15 -1.90 -10.54 31.05
C LYS A 15 -0.81 -10.98 30.07
N ASP A 16 -1.23 -11.58 28.95
CA ASP A 16 -0.34 -12.08 27.90
C ASP A 16 0.15 -10.96 26.99
N LEU A 17 -0.49 -9.79 27.00
CA LEU A 17 0.04 -8.60 26.34
C LEU A 17 1.31 -8.15 27.08
N LYS A 18 2.47 -8.37 26.46
CA LYS A 18 3.78 -7.94 26.92
C LYS A 18 4.16 -6.62 26.25
N MET A 19 4.85 -5.78 26.99
CA MET A 19 5.38 -4.50 26.55
C MET A 19 6.80 -4.38 27.09
N GLU A 20 7.80 -4.43 26.21
CA GLU A 20 9.21 -4.37 26.56
C GLU A 20 9.76 -3.00 26.16
N SER A 21 10.35 -2.27 27.11
CA SER A 21 10.97 -0.98 26.84
C SER A 21 12.47 -1.15 26.56
N VAL A 22 12.94 -0.51 25.50
CA VAL A 22 14.36 -0.41 25.11
C VAL A 22 14.67 1.05 24.84
N THR A 23 15.80 1.55 25.32
CA THR A 23 16.26 2.92 25.04
C THR A 23 17.26 2.90 23.90
N VAL A 24 17.04 3.75 22.89
CA VAL A 24 17.87 3.88 21.68
C VAL A 24 18.24 5.35 21.47
N GLY A 25 19.44 5.60 20.94
CA GLY A 25 19.94 6.96 20.70
C GLY A 25 20.97 7.40 21.74
N ASN A 26 22.20 7.71 21.32
CA ASN A 26 23.26 8.15 22.24
C ASN A 26 22.94 9.51 22.89
N LEU A 27 22.40 10.45 22.11
CA LEU A 27 22.03 11.79 22.54
C LEU A 27 20.55 11.87 22.92
N SER A 28 19.65 11.34 22.08
CA SER A 28 18.20 11.49 22.31
C SER A 28 17.64 10.60 23.41
N ARG A 29 18.31 9.47 23.73
CA ARG A 29 17.85 8.45 24.70
C ARG A 29 16.35 8.15 24.56
N THR A 30 15.90 7.96 23.34
CA THR A 30 14.49 7.77 23.00
C THR A 30 14.04 6.39 23.45
N THR A 31 12.93 6.33 24.18
CA THR A 31 12.36 5.05 24.61
C THR A 31 11.51 4.46 23.51
N ILE A 32 11.75 3.19 23.20
CA ILE A 32 10.97 2.37 22.26
C ILE A 32 10.29 1.26 23.06
N VAL A 33 9.00 1.03 22.84
CA VAL A 33 8.25 -0.06 23.47
C VAL A 33 7.83 -1.06 22.41
N ILE A 34 8.29 -2.30 22.57
CA ILE A 34 7.88 -3.44 21.74
C ILE A 34 6.70 -4.12 22.43
N ALA A 35 5.54 -4.11 21.81
CA ALA A 35 4.33 -4.74 22.30
C ALA A 35 3.95 -5.96 21.45
N TYR A 36 3.59 -7.06 22.11
CA TYR A 36 3.16 -8.31 21.49
C TYR A 36 2.30 -9.13 22.46
N ILE A 37 1.49 -10.06 21.95
CA ILE A 37 0.72 -10.98 22.79
C ILE A 37 1.48 -12.30 22.86
N HIS A 38 1.96 -12.65 24.06
CA HIS A 38 2.66 -13.90 24.31
C HIS A 38 1.77 -15.11 24.00
N GLY A 39 2.33 -16.11 23.30
CA GLY A 39 1.59 -17.30 22.84
C GLY A 39 0.73 -17.10 21.58
N VAL A 40 0.57 -15.85 21.10
CA VAL A 40 -0.14 -15.53 19.86
C VAL A 40 0.81 -15.00 18.80
N ALA A 41 1.67 -14.05 19.15
CA ALA A 41 2.70 -13.53 18.27
C ALA A 41 3.70 -14.63 17.90
N GLN A 42 4.21 -14.58 16.67
CA GLN A 42 5.25 -15.50 16.23
C GLN A 42 6.58 -15.13 16.91
N GLU A 43 7.10 -16.01 17.76
CA GLU A 43 8.27 -15.72 18.60
C GLU A 43 9.50 -15.34 17.75
N SER A 44 9.67 -15.94 16.56
CA SER A 44 10.75 -15.58 15.64
C SER A 44 10.69 -14.13 15.19
N VAL A 45 9.49 -13.58 14.98
CA VAL A 45 9.31 -12.17 14.60
C VAL A 45 9.61 -11.26 15.78
N VAL A 46 9.16 -11.62 16.99
CA VAL A 46 9.44 -10.84 18.22
C VAL A 46 10.94 -10.74 18.46
N GLU A 47 11.65 -11.87 18.35
CA GLU A 47 13.10 -11.92 18.54
C GLU A 47 13.83 -11.14 17.44
N GLU A 48 13.39 -11.21 16.19
CA GLU A 48 13.96 -10.44 15.08
C GLU A 48 13.80 -8.92 15.31
N VAL A 49 12.61 -8.48 15.73
CA VAL A 49 12.36 -7.07 16.10
C VAL A 49 13.27 -6.65 17.25
N ARG A 50 13.39 -7.48 18.30
CA ARG A 50 14.26 -7.21 19.46
C ARG A 50 15.72 -7.07 19.03
N ASN A 51 16.20 -7.96 18.16
CA ASN A 51 17.57 -7.96 17.65
C ASN A 51 17.86 -6.75 16.76
N ARG A 52 16.94 -6.37 15.88
CA ARG A 52 17.12 -5.17 15.03
C ARG A 52 17.14 -3.90 15.84
N ILE A 53 16.18 -3.72 16.75
CA ILE A 53 16.12 -2.52 17.61
C ILE A 53 17.40 -2.37 18.45
N ARG A 54 17.96 -3.47 18.99
CA ARG A 54 19.21 -3.44 19.74
C ARG A 54 20.45 -3.11 18.89
N LYS A 55 20.42 -3.42 17.59
CA LYS A 55 21.51 -3.12 16.66
C LYS A 55 21.49 -1.68 16.14
N VAL A 56 20.39 -0.94 16.36
CA VAL A 56 20.28 0.46 15.93
C VAL A 56 21.33 1.31 16.65
N ARG A 57 22.29 1.84 15.89
CA ARG A 57 23.32 2.77 16.37
C ARG A 57 23.14 4.12 15.70
N ILE A 58 22.45 5.03 16.38
CA ILE A 58 22.27 6.42 15.96
C ILE A 58 22.40 7.35 17.16
N ASP A 59 22.73 8.61 16.91
CA ASP A 59 22.84 9.59 17.98
C ASP A 59 21.48 10.14 18.40
N THR A 60 20.60 10.42 17.42
CA THR A 60 19.31 11.07 17.67
C THR A 60 18.20 10.40 16.88
N VAL A 61 17.16 9.93 17.57
CA VAL A 61 15.91 9.45 16.94
C VAL A 61 14.95 10.63 16.76
N LEU A 62 14.96 11.23 15.56
CA LEU A 62 14.12 12.41 15.25
C LEU A 62 12.69 12.04 14.83
N SER A 63 12.50 10.88 14.22
CA SER A 63 11.19 10.41 13.77
C SER A 63 11.14 8.90 13.75
N GLY A 64 9.93 8.33 13.72
CA GLY A 64 9.80 6.88 13.58
C GLY A 64 10.24 6.32 12.24
N ASN A 65 10.30 7.14 11.19
CA ASN A 65 10.82 6.72 9.89
C ASN A 65 12.31 6.38 9.99
N VAL A 66 13.05 7.05 10.87
CA VAL A 66 14.47 6.70 11.12
C VAL A 66 14.55 5.27 11.63
N ILE A 67 13.74 4.91 12.63
CA ILE A 67 13.74 3.54 13.17
C ILE A 67 13.25 2.54 12.12
N GLU A 68 12.22 2.88 11.33
CA GLU A 68 11.72 2.05 10.24
C GLU A 68 12.84 1.65 9.26
N GLU A 69 13.64 2.62 8.77
CA GLU A 69 14.74 2.34 7.85
C GLU A 69 15.80 1.38 8.43
N PHE A 70 16.01 1.38 9.75
CA PHE A 70 16.94 0.45 10.40
C PHE A 70 16.38 -0.96 10.64
N ILE A 71 15.06 -1.12 10.63
CA ILE A 71 14.41 -2.40 10.94
C ILE A 71 13.85 -3.11 9.72
N GLU A 72 13.79 -2.47 8.55
CA GLU A 72 13.35 -3.11 7.29
C GLU A 72 14.35 -4.17 6.80
N ASP A 73 13.85 -5.23 6.13
CA ASP A 73 14.70 -6.27 5.52
C ASP A 73 15.37 -5.79 4.24
N GLN A 74 14.57 -5.17 3.38
CA GLN A 74 14.99 -4.78 2.03
C GLN A 74 14.78 -3.26 1.83
N PRO A 75 15.69 -2.39 2.30
CA PRO A 75 15.48 -0.93 2.29
C PRO A 75 15.37 -0.32 0.88
N PHE A 76 15.79 -1.05 -0.17
CA PHE A 76 15.73 -0.58 -1.56
C PHE A 76 14.44 -0.93 -2.30
N THR A 77 13.52 -1.66 -1.66
CA THR A 77 12.22 -1.95 -2.28
C THR A 77 11.30 -0.72 -2.21
N VAL A 78 10.44 -0.55 -3.21
CA VAL A 78 9.38 0.48 -3.17
C VAL A 78 8.20 0.08 -2.27
N PHE A 79 8.12 -1.20 -1.89
CA PHE A 79 7.03 -1.75 -1.12
C PHE A 79 7.25 -1.59 0.40
N PRO A 80 6.34 -0.92 1.12
CA PRO A 80 6.52 -0.77 2.57
C PRO A 80 6.46 -2.12 3.27
N GLN A 81 7.46 -2.39 4.11
CA GLN A 81 7.56 -3.59 4.95
C GLN A 81 7.05 -3.36 6.38
N VAL A 82 6.78 -2.10 6.73
CA VAL A 82 6.22 -1.70 8.02
C VAL A 82 4.88 -1.00 7.81
N GLN A 83 3.87 -1.42 8.57
CA GLN A 83 2.58 -0.75 8.58
C GLN A 83 2.58 0.36 9.65
N LYS A 84 2.17 1.58 9.29
CA LYS A 84 2.00 2.69 10.23
C LYS A 84 0.53 2.89 10.59
N SER A 85 0.25 3.16 11.86
CA SER A 85 -1.10 3.50 12.31
C SER A 85 -1.10 4.47 13.50
N GLU A 86 -1.93 5.50 13.44
CA GLU A 86 -2.29 6.36 14.57
C GLU A 86 -3.45 5.78 15.41
N ARG A 87 -4.21 4.85 14.83
CA ARG A 87 -5.44 4.28 15.38
C ARG A 87 -5.15 3.11 16.33
N PRO A 88 -5.47 3.20 17.64
CA PRO A 88 -5.19 2.14 18.62
C PRO A 88 -5.97 0.84 18.39
N ASP A 89 -7.15 0.91 17.76
CA ASP A 89 -7.96 -0.24 17.34
C ASP A 89 -7.24 -1.09 16.29
N ILE A 90 -6.61 -0.45 15.30
CA ILE A 90 -5.82 -1.15 14.28
C ILE A 90 -4.61 -1.84 14.92
N VAL A 91 -3.95 -1.17 15.86
CA VAL A 91 -2.81 -1.73 16.60
C VAL A 91 -3.27 -2.96 17.40
N ALA A 92 -4.38 -2.85 18.13
CA ALA A 92 -4.92 -3.97 18.92
C ALA A 92 -5.33 -5.17 18.04
N SER A 93 -6.02 -4.93 16.90
CA SER A 93 -6.36 -6.00 15.96
C SER A 93 -5.11 -6.67 15.39
N SER A 94 -4.10 -5.87 15.03
CA SER A 94 -2.84 -6.37 14.48
C SER A 94 -2.09 -7.25 15.50
N LEU A 95 -2.06 -6.84 16.78
CA LEU A 95 -1.49 -7.65 17.86
C LEU A 95 -2.24 -8.98 18.04
N ALA A 96 -3.58 -8.99 17.88
CA ALA A 96 -4.39 -10.20 17.90
C ALA A 96 -4.15 -11.09 16.66
N GLU A 97 -3.78 -10.50 15.52
CA GLU A 97 -3.40 -11.18 14.27
C GLU A 97 -1.94 -11.65 14.24
N ARG A 98 -1.34 -11.90 15.41
CA ARG A 98 0.04 -12.42 15.56
C ARG A 98 1.16 -11.46 15.14
N LYS A 99 0.87 -10.17 15.02
CA LYS A 99 1.87 -9.12 14.70
C LYS A 99 2.46 -8.52 15.98
N VAL A 100 3.53 -7.76 15.80
CA VAL A 100 4.24 -6.99 16.81
C VAL A 100 4.03 -5.50 16.53
N ALA A 101 3.81 -4.71 17.59
CA ALA A 101 3.69 -3.27 17.51
C ALA A 101 4.88 -2.59 18.20
N ILE A 102 5.44 -1.57 17.58
CA ILE A 102 6.59 -0.82 18.06
C ILE A 102 6.15 0.63 18.26
N PHE A 103 6.18 1.08 19.52
CA PHE A 103 5.89 2.44 19.91
C PHE A 103 7.21 3.18 20.09
N ILE A 104 7.30 4.38 19.52
CA ILE A 104 8.50 5.22 19.63
C ILE A 104 8.08 6.47 20.38
N ASP A 105 8.83 6.84 21.42
CA ASP A 105 8.51 8.05 22.16
C ASP A 105 8.65 9.31 21.31
N GLY A 106 7.73 10.26 21.51
CA GLY A 106 7.57 11.44 20.66
C GLY A 106 6.88 11.21 19.30
N ASN A 107 6.60 9.97 18.89
CA ASN A 107 5.92 9.70 17.62
C ASN A 107 4.42 9.37 17.82
N PRO A 108 3.48 10.07 17.13
CA PRO A 108 2.06 9.71 17.17
C PRO A 108 1.74 8.39 16.45
N LEU A 109 2.57 7.95 15.50
CA LEU A 109 2.38 6.73 14.73
C LEU A 109 3.03 5.52 15.40
N VAL A 110 2.31 4.40 15.42
CA VAL A 110 2.80 3.10 15.86
C VAL A 110 3.20 2.29 14.62
N LEU A 111 4.39 1.68 14.67
CA LEU A 111 4.87 0.77 13.64
C LEU A 111 4.36 -0.65 13.92
N ILE A 112 3.87 -1.35 12.92
CA ILE A 112 3.29 -2.69 13.02
C ILE A 112 4.00 -3.61 12.03
N VAL A 113 4.50 -4.74 12.52
CA VAL A 113 5.30 -5.70 11.75
C VAL A 113 4.87 -7.13 12.08
N PRO A 114 4.88 -8.08 11.12
CA PRO A 114 5.25 -7.92 9.72
C PRO A 114 4.11 -7.32 8.87
N CYS A 115 4.47 -6.70 7.75
CA CYS A 115 3.54 -6.20 6.74
C CYS A 115 3.52 -7.14 5.53
N THR A 116 2.33 -7.41 4.98
CA THR A 116 2.16 -8.20 3.75
C THR A 116 1.49 -7.35 2.67
N LEU A 117 1.59 -7.77 1.40
CA LEU A 117 0.93 -7.09 0.28
C LEU A 117 -0.58 -6.98 0.52
N TRP A 118 -1.21 -7.99 1.10
CA TRP A 118 -2.66 -8.04 1.32
C TRP A 118 -3.17 -6.95 2.26
N THR A 119 -2.30 -6.45 3.12
CA THR A 119 -2.64 -5.29 3.93
C THR A 119 -3.04 -4.13 3.01
N ALA A 120 -2.39 -3.90 1.86
CA ALA A 120 -2.74 -2.88 0.87
C ALA A 120 -4.24 -2.83 0.52
N PHE A 121 -4.87 -4.01 0.44
CA PHE A 121 -6.24 -4.17 -0.02
C PHE A 121 -7.26 -4.15 1.12
N GLN A 122 -6.83 -4.13 2.37
CA GLN A 122 -7.70 -4.18 3.54
C GLN A 122 -7.69 -2.82 4.28
N SER A 123 -8.87 -2.30 4.55
CA SER A 123 -9.05 -1.16 5.46
C SER A 123 -9.56 -1.66 6.82
N ALA A 124 -9.20 -0.95 7.89
CA ALA A 124 -9.80 -1.17 9.20
C ALA A 124 -11.32 -0.95 9.17
N ASP A 125 -11.78 0.00 8.34
CA ASP A 125 -13.19 0.34 8.20
C ASP A 125 -14.02 -0.82 7.63
N ASP A 126 -13.41 -1.73 6.88
CA ASP A 126 -14.07 -2.93 6.35
C ASP A 126 -14.61 -3.83 7.48
N TYR A 127 -14.03 -3.76 8.68
CA TYR A 127 -14.44 -4.56 9.83
C TYR A 127 -15.56 -3.92 10.67
N TYR A 128 -15.80 -2.61 10.48
CA TYR A 128 -16.88 -1.87 11.13
C TYR A 128 -18.20 -1.95 10.35
N GLU A 129 -18.15 -2.37 9.09
CA GLU A 129 -19.30 -2.51 8.21
C GLU A 129 -19.87 -3.94 8.17
N ARG A 130 -21.08 -4.08 7.61
CA ARG A 130 -21.66 -5.40 7.35
C ARG A 130 -20.81 -6.15 6.32
N PHE A 131 -20.67 -7.47 6.51
CA PHE A 131 -19.74 -8.28 5.74
C PHE A 131 -19.99 -8.29 4.22
N ILE A 132 -21.25 -8.15 3.80
CA ILE A 132 -21.63 -8.06 2.39
C ILE A 132 -21.09 -6.77 1.78
N TYR A 133 -21.34 -5.62 2.42
CA TYR A 133 -20.84 -4.32 1.96
C TYR A 133 -19.32 -4.28 1.95
N ALA A 134 -18.68 -4.74 3.04
CA ALA A 134 -17.23 -4.81 3.15
C ALA A 134 -16.58 -5.71 2.08
N SER A 135 -17.21 -6.84 1.75
CA SER A 135 -16.69 -7.72 0.69
C SER A 135 -16.82 -7.05 -0.68
N PHE A 136 -17.94 -6.40 -0.98
CA PHE A 136 -18.12 -5.66 -2.22
C PHE A 136 -17.10 -4.52 -2.37
N THR A 137 -16.89 -3.72 -1.33
CA THR A 137 -15.92 -2.62 -1.36
C THR A 137 -14.48 -3.11 -1.50
N ARG A 138 -14.13 -4.29 -0.94
CA ARG A 138 -12.82 -4.93 -1.15
C ARG A 138 -12.59 -5.31 -2.62
N TRP A 139 -13.58 -5.92 -3.28
CA TRP A 139 -13.48 -6.26 -4.71
C TRP A 139 -13.34 -5.01 -5.58
N LEU A 140 -14.14 -3.97 -5.30
CA LEU A 140 -14.04 -2.69 -5.98
C LEU A 140 -12.66 -2.06 -5.80
N ARG A 141 -12.13 -2.05 -4.57
CA ARG A 141 -10.79 -1.54 -4.25
C ARG A 141 -9.71 -2.31 -4.98
N MET A 142 -9.79 -3.65 -5.02
CA MET A 142 -8.83 -4.48 -5.73
C MET A 142 -8.83 -4.13 -7.23
N LEU A 143 -10.01 -4.06 -7.86
CA LEU A 143 -10.15 -3.68 -9.25
C LEU A 143 -9.57 -2.28 -9.52
N LEU A 144 -9.88 -1.30 -8.67
CA LEU A 144 -9.37 0.07 -8.83
C LEU A 144 -7.86 0.17 -8.63
N ILE A 145 -7.27 -0.57 -7.68
CA ILE A 145 -5.81 -0.61 -7.54
C ILE A 145 -5.16 -1.19 -8.81
N PHE A 146 -5.70 -2.29 -9.35
CA PHE A 146 -5.23 -2.86 -10.63
C PHE A 146 -5.37 -1.85 -11.78
N THR A 147 -6.53 -1.22 -11.92
CA THR A 147 -6.77 -0.16 -12.92
C THR A 147 -5.77 0.98 -12.75
N SER A 148 -5.50 1.41 -11.52
CA SER A 148 -4.58 2.53 -11.24
C SER A 148 -3.12 2.23 -11.62
N LEU A 149 -2.73 0.95 -11.66
CA LEU A 149 -1.39 0.54 -12.04
C LEU A 149 -1.27 0.28 -13.54
N PHE A 150 -2.27 -0.37 -14.13
CA PHE A 150 -2.18 -0.92 -15.48
C PHE A 150 -2.90 -0.12 -16.55
N LEU A 151 -3.93 0.68 -16.23
CA LEU A 151 -4.78 1.32 -17.23
C LEU A 151 -3.99 2.26 -18.19
N PRO A 152 -3.09 3.14 -17.73
CA PRO A 152 -2.31 4.01 -18.63
C PRO A 152 -1.41 3.18 -19.56
N SER A 153 -0.75 2.17 -18.99
CA SER A 153 0.13 1.27 -19.72
C SER A 153 -0.64 0.48 -20.78
N PHE A 154 -1.81 -0.08 -20.44
CA PHE A 154 -2.65 -0.79 -21.40
C PHE A 154 -3.16 0.13 -22.52
N TYR A 155 -3.61 1.34 -22.18
CA TYR A 155 -4.04 2.32 -23.18
C TYR A 155 -2.95 2.60 -24.20
N VAL A 156 -1.72 2.88 -23.74
CA VAL A 156 -0.56 3.11 -24.61
C VAL A 156 -0.21 1.89 -25.45
N ALA A 157 -0.18 0.69 -24.86
CA ALA A 157 0.17 -0.54 -25.57
C ALA A 157 -0.85 -0.88 -26.67
N ILE A 158 -2.14 -0.72 -26.38
CA ILE A 158 -3.21 -1.07 -27.32
C ILE A 158 -3.25 -0.03 -28.45
N THR A 159 -3.25 1.27 -28.13
CA THR A 159 -3.36 2.32 -29.14
C THR A 159 -2.13 2.40 -30.05
N THR A 160 -0.95 2.01 -29.57
CA THR A 160 0.31 2.11 -30.34
C THR A 160 0.65 0.81 -31.07
N PHE A 161 0.50 -0.35 -30.43
CA PHE A 161 0.97 -1.63 -31.00
C PHE A 161 -0.16 -2.58 -31.45
N HIS A 162 -1.36 -2.45 -30.89
CA HIS A 162 -2.46 -3.39 -31.14
C HIS A 162 -3.81 -2.67 -31.39
N PRO A 163 -3.88 -1.72 -32.35
CA PRO A 163 -5.11 -0.96 -32.60
C PRO A 163 -6.28 -1.82 -33.04
N GLN A 164 -6.03 -3.03 -33.56
CA GLN A 164 -7.05 -3.99 -34.00
C GLN A 164 -7.92 -4.52 -32.85
N LEU A 165 -7.46 -4.40 -31.60
CA LEU A 165 -8.26 -4.78 -30.42
C LEU A 165 -9.35 -3.76 -30.09
N ILE A 166 -9.27 -2.55 -30.66
CA ILE A 166 -10.24 -1.47 -30.43
C ILE A 166 -11.34 -1.56 -31.49
N PRO A 167 -12.64 -1.53 -31.11
CA PRO A 167 -13.72 -1.44 -32.08
C PRO A 167 -13.53 -0.24 -33.02
N THR A 168 -13.72 -0.46 -34.33
CA THR A 168 -13.38 0.54 -35.37
C THR A 168 -13.96 1.93 -35.10
N ASN A 169 -15.21 2.01 -34.64
CA ASN A 169 -15.85 3.28 -34.30
C ASN A 169 -15.11 4.04 -33.18
N LEU A 170 -14.64 3.32 -32.17
CA LEU A 170 -13.87 3.91 -31.07
C LEU A 170 -12.47 4.29 -31.52
N LEU A 171 -11.83 3.46 -32.34
CA LEU A 171 -10.50 3.74 -32.90
C LEU A 171 -10.51 5.02 -33.75
N LEU A 172 -11.52 5.19 -34.61
CA LEU A 172 -11.70 6.40 -35.43
C LEU A 172 -11.89 7.65 -34.57
N SER A 173 -12.67 7.55 -33.48
CA SER A 173 -12.86 8.65 -32.52
C SER A 173 -11.57 9.01 -31.79
N ILE A 174 -10.77 8.02 -31.40
CA ILE A 174 -9.45 8.26 -30.78
C ILE A 174 -8.48 8.88 -31.79
N ALA A 175 -8.48 8.39 -33.04
CA ALA A 175 -7.62 8.91 -34.10
C ALA A 175 -7.93 10.37 -34.43
N SER A 176 -9.21 10.73 -34.56
CA SER A 176 -9.62 12.13 -34.79
C SER A 176 -9.28 13.03 -33.60
N ALA A 177 -9.46 12.56 -32.37
CA ALA A 177 -9.06 13.29 -31.17
C ALA A 177 -7.55 13.46 -31.02
N ARG A 178 -6.73 12.71 -31.77
CA ARG A 178 -5.26 12.80 -31.78
C ARG A 178 -4.68 13.53 -32.99
N GLU A 179 -5.50 13.91 -33.97
CA GLU A 179 -5.03 14.51 -35.23
C GLU A 179 -4.21 15.79 -35.03
N GLY A 180 -4.55 16.59 -34.01
CA GLY A 180 -3.83 17.81 -33.64
C GLY A 180 -2.71 17.64 -32.60
N VAL A 181 -2.46 16.42 -32.12
CA VAL A 181 -1.53 16.18 -31.01
C VAL A 181 -0.16 15.75 -31.53
N PRO A 182 0.92 16.50 -31.25
CA PRO A 182 2.23 16.25 -31.85
C PRO A 182 3.01 15.11 -31.16
N PHE A 183 2.53 14.63 -30.00
CA PHE A 183 3.24 13.66 -29.18
C PHE A 183 2.72 12.22 -29.36
N PRO A 184 3.61 11.21 -29.31
CA PRO A 184 3.22 9.82 -29.14
C PRO A 184 2.44 9.58 -27.84
N ALA A 185 1.59 8.56 -27.83
CA ALA A 185 0.72 8.25 -26.69
C ALA A 185 1.52 8.01 -25.38
N VAL A 186 2.73 7.44 -25.48
CA VAL A 186 3.64 7.26 -24.34
C VAL A 186 4.01 8.58 -23.69
N ILE A 187 4.35 9.59 -24.52
CA ILE A 187 4.80 10.90 -24.05
C ILE A 187 3.61 11.69 -23.50
N GLU A 188 2.46 11.64 -24.17
CA GLU A 188 1.20 12.21 -23.65
C GLU A 188 0.88 11.65 -22.25
N ALA A 189 0.96 10.32 -22.08
CA ALA A 189 0.68 9.66 -20.81
C ALA A 189 1.70 10.05 -19.72
N LEU A 190 3.01 10.02 -20.03
CA LEU A 190 4.06 10.38 -19.08
C LEU A 190 3.92 11.83 -18.59
N LEU A 191 3.64 12.76 -19.50
CA LEU A 191 3.44 14.18 -19.18
C LEU A 191 2.23 14.36 -18.26
N MET A 192 1.09 13.73 -18.61
CA MET A 192 -0.12 13.84 -17.80
C MET A 192 0.00 13.17 -16.43
N GLU A 193 0.62 11.99 -16.35
CA GLU A 193 0.87 11.30 -15.09
C GLU A 193 1.81 12.12 -14.19
N PHE A 194 2.85 12.74 -14.76
CA PHE A 194 3.74 13.62 -14.02
C PHE A 194 3.02 14.87 -13.50
N LEU A 195 2.21 15.53 -14.33
CA LEU A 195 1.42 16.70 -13.93
C LEU A 195 0.40 16.34 -12.83
N PHE A 196 -0.26 15.20 -12.95
CA PHE A 196 -1.24 14.75 -11.95
C PHE A 196 -0.56 14.43 -10.61
N GLU A 197 0.63 13.85 -10.65
CA GLU A 197 1.42 13.59 -9.44
C GLU A 197 1.91 14.89 -8.79
N GLY A 198 2.35 15.86 -9.59
CA GLY A 198 2.71 17.20 -9.11
C GLY A 198 1.54 17.93 -8.45
N LEU A 199 0.34 17.85 -9.05
CA LEU A 199 -0.88 18.39 -8.45
C LEU A 199 -1.21 17.73 -7.12
N ARG A 200 -1.07 16.40 -7.04
CA ARG A 200 -1.30 15.64 -5.82
C ARG A 200 -0.34 16.06 -4.71
N GLU A 201 0.94 16.17 -5.02
CA GLU A 201 1.99 16.57 -4.07
C GLU A 201 1.79 18.01 -3.59
N ALA A 202 1.35 18.91 -4.48
CA ALA A 202 0.95 20.26 -4.08
C ALA A 202 -0.28 20.25 -3.16
N GLY A 203 -1.28 19.41 -3.47
CA GLY A 203 -2.52 19.30 -2.71
C GLY A 203 -2.32 18.84 -1.27
N ILE A 204 -1.43 17.88 -1.01
CA ILE A 204 -1.18 17.36 0.34
C ILE A 204 -0.39 18.33 1.24
N ARG A 205 0.38 19.25 0.66
CA ARG A 205 1.19 20.23 1.41
C ARG A 205 0.41 21.48 1.79
N MET A 206 -0.76 21.69 1.18
CA MET A 206 -1.59 22.86 1.39
C MET A 206 -2.60 22.64 2.52
N PRO A 207 -3.03 23.71 3.23
CA PRO A 207 -4.12 23.61 4.20
C PRO A 207 -5.37 23.00 3.57
N ARG A 208 -6.14 22.19 4.32
CA ARG A 208 -7.27 21.39 3.79
C ARG A 208 -8.22 22.15 2.86
N GLN A 209 -8.56 23.41 3.18
CA GLN A 209 -9.48 24.24 2.38
C GLN A 209 -8.86 24.70 1.06
N THR A 210 -7.56 24.97 1.05
CA THR A 210 -6.83 25.42 -0.15
C THR A 210 -6.37 24.23 -1.00
N GLY A 211 -6.00 23.11 -0.37
CA GLY A 211 -5.57 21.89 -1.06
C GLY A 211 -6.66 21.26 -1.92
N SER A 212 -7.92 21.27 -1.45
CA SER A 212 -9.06 20.82 -2.26
C SER A 212 -9.31 21.75 -3.44
N ALA A 213 -9.25 23.06 -3.24
CA ALA A 213 -9.40 24.05 -4.31
C ALA A 213 -8.30 23.90 -5.38
N ILE A 214 -7.04 23.76 -4.98
CA ILE A 214 -5.89 23.52 -5.89
C ILE A 214 -6.05 22.21 -6.66
N SER A 215 -6.53 21.16 -6.01
CA SER A 215 -6.74 19.86 -6.68
C SER A 215 -7.84 19.96 -7.74
N ILE A 216 -8.95 20.66 -7.45
CA ILE A 216 -10.07 20.84 -8.37
C ILE A 216 -9.67 21.74 -9.54
N VAL A 217 -9.14 22.93 -9.24
CA VAL A 217 -8.71 23.89 -10.26
C VAL A 217 -7.58 23.29 -11.08
N GLY A 218 -6.60 22.67 -10.43
CA GLY A 218 -5.49 22.00 -11.10
C GLY A 218 -5.96 20.92 -12.06
N ALA A 219 -6.82 19.99 -11.63
CA ALA A 219 -7.28 18.90 -12.49
C ALA A 219 -8.10 19.40 -13.69
N ILE A 220 -9.01 20.36 -13.48
CA ILE A 220 -9.87 20.89 -14.56
C ILE A 220 -9.05 21.77 -15.50
N VAL A 221 -8.30 22.74 -14.97
CA VAL A 221 -7.55 23.71 -15.76
C VAL A 221 -6.43 23.03 -16.53
N ILE A 222 -5.64 22.14 -15.91
CA ILE A 222 -4.55 21.46 -16.62
C ILE A 222 -5.12 20.50 -17.67
N GLY A 223 -6.14 19.71 -17.33
CA GLY A 223 -6.76 18.80 -18.28
C GLY A 223 -7.36 19.52 -19.49
N GLN A 224 -8.16 20.56 -19.25
CA GLN A 224 -8.79 21.33 -20.34
C GLN A 224 -7.77 22.14 -21.14
N ALA A 225 -6.82 22.82 -20.47
CA ALA A 225 -5.79 23.60 -21.16
C ALA A 225 -4.87 22.70 -21.98
N ALA A 226 -4.50 21.51 -21.50
CA ALA A 226 -3.68 20.56 -22.25
C ALA A 226 -4.38 20.07 -23.52
N VAL A 227 -5.70 19.84 -23.45
CA VAL A 227 -6.51 19.46 -24.63
C VAL A 227 -6.67 20.64 -25.60
N GLN A 228 -6.99 21.83 -25.10
CA GLN A 228 -7.16 23.03 -25.93
C GLN A 228 -5.87 23.48 -26.60
N ALA A 229 -4.73 23.32 -25.92
CA ALA A 229 -3.41 23.60 -26.46
C ALA A 229 -2.93 22.53 -27.47
N GLY A 230 -3.70 21.44 -27.66
CA GLY A 230 -3.32 20.33 -28.54
C GLY A 230 -2.11 19.53 -28.05
N ILE A 231 -1.73 19.67 -26.77
CA ILE A 231 -0.58 18.96 -26.20
C ILE A 231 -0.95 17.50 -25.88
N VAL A 232 -2.22 17.27 -25.49
CA VAL A 232 -2.71 15.97 -25.04
C VAL A 232 -4.11 15.71 -25.61
N SER A 233 -4.38 14.47 -25.97
CA SER A 233 -5.70 14.07 -26.48
C SER A 233 -6.76 13.90 -25.38
N ALA A 234 -8.02 14.19 -25.70
CA ALA A 234 -9.13 14.03 -24.74
C ALA A 234 -9.25 12.59 -24.17
N PRO A 235 -9.09 11.51 -24.97
CA PRO A 235 -9.07 10.14 -24.43
C PRO A 235 -7.95 9.90 -23.41
N MET A 236 -6.77 10.51 -23.60
CA MET A 236 -5.67 10.40 -22.63
C MET A 236 -6.02 11.05 -21.29
N VAL A 237 -6.64 12.24 -21.33
CA VAL A 237 -7.08 12.92 -20.10
C VAL A 237 -8.09 12.08 -19.33
N ILE A 238 -9.01 11.40 -20.02
CA ILE A 238 -9.97 10.48 -19.38
C ILE A 238 -9.24 9.32 -18.70
N VAL A 239 -8.30 8.67 -19.40
CA VAL A 239 -7.51 7.55 -18.87
C VAL A 239 -6.75 7.95 -17.61
N VAL A 240 -6.04 9.07 -17.63
CA VAL A 240 -5.28 9.56 -16.48
C VAL A 240 -6.21 9.99 -15.34
N SER A 241 -7.36 10.61 -15.64
CA SER A 241 -8.34 10.99 -14.61
C SER A 241 -8.91 9.77 -13.88
N VAL A 242 -9.30 8.73 -14.62
CA VAL A 242 -9.78 7.46 -14.05
C VAL A 242 -8.70 6.80 -13.22
N THR A 243 -7.46 6.78 -13.72
CA THR A 243 -6.29 6.24 -13.00
C THR A 243 -6.02 7.00 -11.70
N GLY A 244 -6.10 8.33 -11.75
CA GLY A 244 -5.96 9.22 -10.60
C GLY A 244 -7.01 8.95 -9.53
N ILE A 245 -8.28 8.84 -9.92
CA ILE A 245 -9.39 8.49 -9.01
C ILE A 245 -9.18 7.09 -8.43
N ALA A 246 -8.84 6.11 -9.26
CA ALA A 246 -8.63 4.74 -8.82
C ALA A 246 -7.49 4.62 -7.79
N SER A 247 -6.44 5.43 -7.94
CA SER A 247 -5.30 5.46 -6.99
C SER A 247 -5.68 5.97 -5.60
N LEU A 248 -6.74 6.78 -5.45
CA LEU A 248 -7.22 7.30 -4.17
C LEU A 248 -7.86 6.22 -3.29
N VAL A 249 -8.24 5.08 -3.86
CA VAL A 249 -8.95 4.02 -3.12
C VAL A 249 -8.01 3.19 -2.25
N THR A 250 -6.69 3.33 -2.43
CA THR A 250 -5.70 2.66 -1.59
C THR A 250 -5.79 3.18 -0.15
N PRO A 251 -6.20 2.36 0.84
CA PRO A 251 -6.49 2.83 2.20
C PRO A 251 -5.25 3.28 2.97
N ARG A 252 -4.07 2.79 2.59
CA ARG A 252 -2.80 3.16 3.21
C ARG A 252 -1.95 3.98 2.25
N TYR A 253 -1.59 5.18 2.69
CA TYR A 253 -0.84 6.15 1.88
C TYR A 253 0.50 5.61 1.38
N ASN A 254 1.31 5.00 2.24
CA ASN A 254 2.63 4.46 1.87
C ASN A 254 2.53 3.40 0.75
N MET A 255 1.50 2.57 0.81
CA MET A 255 1.27 1.57 -0.22
C MET A 255 0.80 2.19 -1.54
N GLY A 256 0.00 3.26 -1.46
CA GLY A 256 -0.40 4.04 -2.63
C GLY A 256 0.80 4.71 -3.32
N ILE A 257 1.84 5.11 -2.59
CA ILE A 257 3.09 5.61 -3.19
C ILE A 257 3.77 4.51 -4.01
N ALA A 258 3.89 3.29 -3.46
CA ALA A 258 4.53 2.17 -4.15
C ALA A 258 3.88 1.89 -5.52
N PHE A 259 2.54 1.78 -5.57
CA PHE A 259 1.81 1.58 -6.83
C PHE A 259 1.96 2.74 -7.81
N ARG A 260 2.02 3.99 -7.31
CA ARG A 260 2.24 5.18 -8.16
C ARG A 260 3.64 5.17 -8.77
N MET A 261 4.68 4.85 -7.99
CA MET A 261 6.04 4.74 -8.51
C MET A 261 6.16 3.64 -9.56
N LEU A 262 5.51 2.48 -9.36
CA LEU A 262 5.52 1.37 -10.32
C LEU A 262 4.80 1.66 -11.64
N ARG A 263 3.90 2.64 -11.66
CA ARG A 263 3.18 3.05 -12.87
C ARG A 263 4.13 3.57 -13.95
N PHE A 264 5.14 4.36 -13.59
CA PHE A 264 6.06 4.96 -14.56
C PHE A 264 6.91 3.90 -15.28
N PRO A 265 7.60 2.95 -14.61
CA PRO A 265 8.28 1.85 -15.28
C PRO A 265 7.34 1.01 -16.15
N MET A 266 6.13 0.69 -15.67
CA MET A 266 5.14 -0.06 -16.45
C MET A 266 4.76 0.67 -17.74
N LEU A 267 4.56 1.99 -17.67
CA LEU A 267 4.21 2.84 -18.80
C LEU A 267 5.35 2.92 -19.81
N ILE A 268 6.60 3.03 -19.34
CA ILE A 268 7.79 3.04 -20.20
C ILE A 268 7.94 1.68 -20.91
N CYS A 269 7.83 0.56 -20.18
CA CYS A 269 7.89 -0.77 -20.78
C CYS A 269 6.78 -0.98 -21.83
N SER A 270 5.57 -0.48 -21.55
CA SER A 270 4.47 -0.48 -22.51
C SER A 270 4.78 0.35 -23.76
N GLY A 271 5.36 1.53 -23.59
CA GLY A 271 5.73 2.39 -24.72
C GLY A 271 6.82 1.81 -25.61
N MET A 272 7.73 1.01 -25.04
CA MET A 272 8.82 0.37 -25.79
C MET A 272 8.40 -0.94 -26.46
N PHE A 273 7.63 -1.78 -25.77
CA PHE A 273 7.36 -3.16 -26.18
C PHE A 273 5.85 -3.52 -26.25
N GLY A 274 4.96 -2.56 -26.09
CA GLY A 274 3.51 -2.77 -26.09
C GLY A 274 3.06 -3.73 -24.99
N LEU A 275 2.10 -4.60 -25.32
CA LEU A 275 1.53 -5.58 -24.38
C LEU A 275 2.60 -6.55 -23.85
N TYR A 276 3.59 -6.92 -24.68
CA TYR A 276 4.71 -7.78 -24.26
C TYR A 276 5.53 -7.13 -23.13
N GLY A 277 5.78 -5.82 -23.23
CA GLY A 277 6.47 -5.06 -22.18
C GLY A 277 5.72 -5.06 -20.86
N ILE A 278 4.40 -4.89 -20.90
CA ILE A 278 3.54 -4.96 -19.71
C ILE A 278 3.63 -6.35 -19.08
N THR A 279 3.55 -7.41 -19.87
CA THR A 279 3.66 -8.80 -19.37
C THR A 279 5.01 -9.04 -18.72
N MET A 280 6.11 -8.64 -19.36
CA MET A 280 7.46 -8.82 -18.82
C MET A 280 7.68 -8.01 -17.53
N ALA A 281 7.25 -6.75 -17.49
CA ALA A 281 7.32 -5.92 -16.29
C ALA A 281 6.46 -6.48 -15.15
N SER A 282 5.29 -7.04 -15.46
CA SER A 282 4.42 -7.71 -14.48
C SER A 282 5.06 -8.99 -13.92
N LEU A 283 5.72 -9.78 -14.76
CA LEU A 283 6.44 -10.98 -14.33
C LEU A 283 7.62 -10.62 -13.43
N PHE A 284 8.41 -9.61 -13.81
CA PHE A 284 9.49 -9.11 -12.97
C PHE A 284 8.97 -8.63 -11.61
N LEU A 285 7.87 -7.86 -11.61
CA LEU A 285 7.22 -7.40 -10.39
C LEU A 285 6.76 -8.58 -9.51
N LEU A 286 6.19 -9.61 -10.11
CA LEU A 286 5.74 -10.81 -9.38
C LEU A 286 6.92 -11.56 -8.77
N ILE A 287 8.02 -11.74 -9.52
CA ILE A 287 9.25 -12.38 -9.02
C ILE A 287 9.84 -11.58 -7.84
N HIS A 288 9.88 -10.26 -7.96
CA HIS A 288 10.31 -9.37 -6.87
C HIS A 288 9.44 -9.55 -5.62
N LEU A 289 8.11 -9.52 -5.79
CA LEU A 289 7.17 -9.69 -4.68
C LEU A 289 7.25 -11.07 -4.00
N THR A 290 7.59 -12.14 -4.74
CA THR A 290 7.79 -13.48 -4.16
C THR A 290 9.08 -13.61 -3.36
N ASN A 291 10.11 -12.82 -3.68
CA ASN A 291 11.39 -12.81 -2.96
C ASN A 291 11.42 -11.78 -1.81
N LEU A 292 10.39 -10.92 -1.71
CA LEU A 292 10.28 -9.95 -0.64
C LEU A 292 9.79 -10.63 0.64
N GLU A 293 10.49 -10.36 1.73
CA GLU A 293 10.13 -10.80 3.08
C GLU A 293 9.97 -9.58 3.99
N SER A 294 9.16 -9.75 5.03
CA SER A 294 8.99 -8.78 6.11
C SER A 294 9.13 -9.52 7.44
N PHE A 295 10.23 -9.28 8.16
CA PHE A 295 10.61 -9.91 9.42
C PHE A 295 10.52 -11.44 9.36
N GLY A 296 11.05 -12.02 8.27
CA GLY A 296 11.04 -13.46 8.01
C GLY A 296 9.69 -14.05 7.60
N VAL A 297 8.69 -13.21 7.32
CA VAL A 297 7.40 -13.62 6.75
C VAL A 297 7.34 -13.24 5.28
N PRO A 298 7.04 -14.18 4.35
CA PRO A 298 6.91 -13.86 2.93
C PRO A 298 5.86 -12.78 2.66
N TYR A 299 6.20 -11.78 1.87
CA TYR A 299 5.35 -10.60 1.65
C TYR A 299 4.02 -10.92 0.94
N LEU A 300 4.02 -11.96 0.09
CA LEU A 300 2.82 -12.49 -0.57
C LEU A 300 2.04 -13.51 0.27
N SER A 301 2.51 -13.85 1.48
CA SER A 301 1.78 -14.75 2.38
C SER A 301 0.41 -14.15 2.68
N PRO A 302 -0.68 -14.94 2.58
CA PRO A 302 -0.78 -16.40 2.47
C PRO A 302 -1.08 -16.93 1.05
N VAL A 303 -0.89 -16.14 -0.01
CA VAL A 303 -1.05 -16.63 -1.40
C VAL A 303 0.19 -17.38 -1.85
N ALA A 304 1.37 -16.90 -1.46
CA ALA A 304 2.65 -17.58 -1.63
C ALA A 304 3.47 -17.41 -0.33
N PRO A 305 3.65 -18.48 0.48
CA PRO A 305 3.14 -19.85 0.31
C PRO A 305 1.61 -19.93 0.48
N MET A 306 0.99 -20.85 -0.26
CA MET A 306 -0.47 -20.97 -0.33
C MET A 306 -1.05 -21.57 0.96
N GLU A 307 -1.57 -20.74 1.86
CA GLU A 307 -2.29 -21.17 3.07
C GLU A 307 -3.81 -20.99 2.90
N ARG A 308 -4.48 -22.04 2.41
CA ARG A 308 -5.94 -22.02 2.10
C ARG A 308 -6.84 -21.54 3.25
N SER A 309 -6.43 -21.74 4.50
CA SER A 309 -7.18 -21.29 5.68
C SER A 309 -7.25 -19.77 5.81
N LYS A 310 -6.22 -19.04 5.35
CA LYS A 310 -6.13 -17.57 5.48
C LYS A 310 -6.56 -16.83 4.21
N LEU A 311 -6.61 -17.50 3.06
CA LEU A 311 -7.06 -16.91 1.79
C LEU A 311 -8.49 -16.37 1.83
N ARG A 312 -9.38 -17.04 2.58
CA ARG A 312 -10.81 -16.69 2.60
C ARG A 312 -11.01 -15.26 3.10
N ASP A 313 -10.30 -14.85 4.15
CA ASP A 313 -10.46 -13.51 4.74
C ASP A 313 -9.80 -12.39 3.93
N ILE A 314 -8.97 -12.72 2.94
CA ILE A 314 -8.35 -11.73 2.05
C ILE A 314 -9.35 -11.29 0.99
N PHE A 315 -9.94 -12.24 0.28
CA PHE A 315 -10.83 -11.94 -0.85
C PHE A 315 -12.28 -11.69 -0.43
N ILE A 316 -12.75 -12.32 0.65
CA ILE A 316 -14.12 -12.19 1.14
C ILE A 316 -14.07 -11.91 2.63
N ARG A 317 -14.71 -10.83 3.09
CA ARG A 317 -14.82 -10.59 4.54
C ARG A 317 -15.78 -11.64 5.10
N ALA A 318 -15.24 -12.65 5.77
CA ALA A 318 -16.04 -13.71 6.37
C ALA A 318 -16.86 -13.15 7.56
N PRO A 319 -18.12 -13.55 7.76
CA PRO A 319 -18.87 -13.14 8.93
C PRO A 319 -18.15 -13.51 10.24
N TRP A 320 -18.26 -12.66 11.27
CA TRP A 320 -17.58 -12.88 12.55
C TRP A 320 -17.84 -14.26 13.17
N TRP A 321 -19.03 -14.84 12.99
CA TRP A 321 -19.35 -16.19 13.50
C TRP A 321 -18.64 -17.32 12.76
N THR A 322 -18.16 -17.08 11.54
CA THR A 322 -17.36 -18.06 10.77
C THR A 322 -15.86 -17.90 10.97
N ILE A 323 -15.42 -16.75 11.48
CA ILE A 323 -14.06 -16.53 11.95
C ILE A 323 -13.94 -17.28 13.28
N ARG A 324 -13.80 -18.61 13.21
CA ARG A 324 -13.46 -19.42 14.37
C ARG A 324 -12.17 -18.85 14.94
N THR A 325 -12.26 -18.36 16.17
CA THR A 325 -11.13 -18.05 17.04
C THR A 325 -10.12 -19.20 16.90
N GLN A 326 -8.93 -18.91 16.37
CA GLN A 326 -7.81 -19.84 16.45
C GLN A 326 -6.97 -19.50 17.69
N PRO A 327 -7.32 -19.94 18.91
CA PRO A 327 -6.32 -20.18 19.92
C PRO A 327 -5.82 -21.61 19.71
N SER A 328 -4.89 -21.83 18.78
CA SER A 328 -4.10 -23.07 18.77
C SER A 328 -2.69 -22.78 19.27
N GLY A 329 -2.62 -22.19 20.45
CA GLY A 329 -1.48 -22.30 21.36
C GLY A 329 -1.74 -23.45 22.33
N LYS A 330 -1.85 -24.67 21.82
CA LYS A 330 -1.58 -25.88 22.61
C LYS A 330 -0.57 -26.69 21.81
N GLN A 331 0.69 -26.56 22.22
CA GLN A 331 1.73 -27.54 21.95
C GLN A 331 1.19 -28.94 22.24
N GLY A 332 1.58 -29.91 21.42
CA GLY A 332 1.38 -31.32 21.71
C GLY A 332 1.91 -31.63 23.11
N GLY A 333 0.98 -31.93 24.00
CA GLY A 333 1.23 -32.51 25.31
C GLY A 333 0.61 -33.88 25.31
N GLU A 334 1.46 -34.87 25.56
CA GLU A 334 1.20 -36.29 25.72
C GLU A 334 -0.07 -36.61 26.51
N SER A 335 -0.76 -37.70 26.10
CA SER A 335 -1.62 -38.62 26.85
C SER A 335 -2.39 -39.45 25.81
N LYS A 336 -2.31 -40.77 25.68
CA LYS A 336 -1.82 -41.88 26.51
C LYS A 336 -1.42 -43.02 25.59
#